data_AF-A0A1H6EYV4-F1
#
_entry.id   AF-A0A1H6EYV4-F1
#
_cell.length_a   1.000
_cell.length_b   1.000
_cell.length_c   1.000
_cell.angle_alpha   90.00
_cell.angle_beta   90.00
_cell.angle_gamma   90.00
#
_symmetry.space_group_name_H-M   'P 1'
#
loop_
_entity.id
_entity.type
_entity.pdbx_description
1 polymer ?
#
loop_
_entity_poly.entity_id
_entity_poly.type
_entity_poly.pdbx_seq_one_letter_code
_entity_poly.pdbx_strand_id
1 'polypeptide(L)' 'MATLIDRVRAYLRSPKGRQNIEKAKRMARDPRNRAKARSWLDRWRSRRH' A
#
# COMPACT_ATOMS: atom_id res chain seq x y z
N MET A 1 -16.07 -0.60 -24.54
CA MET A 1 -14.72 -1.08 -24.18
C MET A 1 -14.50 -0.85 -22.70
N ALA A 2 -14.33 -1.92 -21.92
CA ALA A 2 -14.03 -1.80 -20.51
C ALA A 2 -12.61 -1.23 -20.35
N THR A 3 -12.53 0.08 -20.12
CA THR A 3 -11.26 0.76 -19.85
C THR A 3 -10.63 0.19 -18.58
N LEU A 4 -9.30 0.19 -18.49
CA LEU A 4 -8.53 -0.29 -17.33
C LEU A 4 -9.08 0.19 -15.97
N ILE A 5 -9.65 1.39 -15.94
CA ILE A 5 -10.31 2.01 -14.78
C ILE A 5 -11.46 1.14 -14.25
N ASP A 6 -12.29 0.59 -15.14
CA ASP A 6 -13.45 -0.23 -14.75
C ASP A 6 -13.00 -1.58 -14.15
N ARG A 7 -11.92 -2.15 -14.69
CA ARG A 7 -11.29 -3.36 -14.15
C ARG A 7 -10.66 -3.13 -12.78
N VAL A 8 -10.03 -1.97 -12.58
CA VAL A 8 -9.54 -1.54 -11.25
C VAL A 8 -10.71 -1.33 -10.30
N ARG A 9 -11.80 -0.67 -10.74
CA ARG A 9 -12.98 -0.44 -9.90
C ARG A 9 -13.68 -1.75 -9.51
N ALA A 10 -13.79 -2.70 -10.44
CA ALA A 10 -14.26 -4.05 -10.19
C ALA A 10 -13.33 -4.83 -9.25
N TYR A 11 -12.01 -4.68 -9.42
CA TYR A 11 -11.01 -5.28 -8.53
C TYR A 11 -11.08 -4.71 -7.11
N LEU A 12 -11.23 -3.39 -6.97
CA LEU A 12 -11.41 -2.72 -5.67
C LEU A 12 -12.73 -3.13 -4.99
N ARG A 13 -13.78 -3.42 -5.77
CA ARG A 13 -15.06 -3.97 -5.27
C ARG A 13 -14.99 -5.47 -4.96
N SER A 14 -14.03 -6.19 -5.51
CA SER A 14 -13.81 -7.62 -5.24
C SER A 14 -13.32 -7.86 -3.81
N PRO A 15 -13.65 -9.01 -3.18
CA PRO A 15 -13.13 -9.39 -1.86
C PRO A 15 -11.60 -9.34 -1.76
N LYS A 16 -10.88 -9.60 -2.87
CA LYS A 16 -9.41 -9.45 -2.93
C LYS A 16 -8.97 -7.99 -2.80
N GLY A 17 -9.66 -7.05 -3.44
CA GLY A 17 -9.37 -5.61 -3.32
C GLY A 17 -9.68 -5.06 -1.94
N ARG A 18 -10.80 -5.51 -1.32
CA ARG A 18 -11.13 -5.16 0.06
C ARG A 18 -10.09 -5.64 1.05
N GLN A 19 -9.63 -6.90 0.95
CA GLN A 19 -8.54 -7.39 1.81
C GLN A 19 -7.26 -6.58 1.63
N ASN A 20 -6.88 -6.24 0.39
CA ASN A 20 -5.71 -5.41 0.15
C ASN A 20 -5.84 -4.00 0.73
N ILE A 21 -7.01 -3.37 0.58
CA ILE A 21 -7.31 -2.07 1.21
C ILE A 21 -7.26 -2.19 2.73
N GLU A 22 -7.84 -3.22 3.32
CA GLU A 22 -7.81 -3.42 4.77
C GLU A 22 -6.40 -3.66 5.29
N LYS A 23 -5.60 -4.45 4.57
CA LYS A 23 -4.20 -4.72 4.91
C LYS A 23 -3.37 -3.44 4.79
N ALA A 24 -3.60 -2.64 3.76
CA ALA A 24 -3.00 -1.32 3.59
C ALA A 24 -3.45 -0.35 4.68
N LYS A 25 -4.74 -0.30 5.03
CA LYS A 25 -5.28 0.49 6.15
C LYS A 25 -4.67 0.06 7.48
N ARG A 26 -4.52 -1.24 7.72
CA ARG A 26 -3.88 -1.78 8.93
C ARG A 26 -2.41 -1.37 9.00
N MET A 27 -1.67 -1.52 7.90
CA MET A 27 -0.29 -1.06 7.80
C MET A 27 -0.17 0.46 7.98
N ALA A 28 -1.09 1.24 7.44
CA ALA A 28 -1.10 2.69 7.56
C ALA A 28 -1.51 3.16 8.97
N ARG A 29 -2.40 2.42 9.63
CA ARG A 29 -2.82 2.66 11.02
C ARG A 29 -1.78 2.24 12.05
N ASP A 30 -0.75 1.50 11.65
CA ASP A 30 0.25 1.01 12.58
C ASP A 30 1.44 1.98 12.66
N PRO A 31 1.50 2.86 13.69
CA PRO A 31 2.56 3.85 13.83
C PRO A 31 3.93 3.20 14.10
N ARG A 32 3.97 1.98 14.67
CA ARG A 32 5.21 1.23 14.92
C ARG A 32 5.87 0.83 13.61
N ASN A 33 5.07 0.42 12.63
CA ASN A 33 5.58 0.12 11.29
C ASN A 33 6.06 1.38 10.56
N ARG A 34 5.45 2.54 10.83
CA ARG A 34 5.88 3.82 10.24
C ARG A 34 7.28 4.22 10.66
N ALA A 35 7.64 4.06 11.95
CA ALA A 35 9.00 4.35 12.43
C ALA A 35 10.03 3.40 11.81
N LYS A 36 9.70 2.11 11.72
CA LYS A 36 10.56 1.09 11.10
C LYS A 36 10.73 1.35 9.59
N ALA A 37 9.63 1.62 8.88
CA ALA A 37 9.65 1.98 7.47
C ALA A 37 10.46 3.26 7.22
N ARG A 38 10.35 4.27 8.10
CA ARG A 38 11.13 5.50 8.01
C ARG A 38 12.62 5.24 8.17
N SER A 39 13.04 4.44 9.16
CA SER A 39 14.45 4.06 9.34
C SER A 39 15.02 3.25 8.16
N TRP A 40 14.20 2.41 7.54
CA TRP A 40 14.59 1.64 6.35
C TRP A 40 14.69 2.53 5.11
N LEU A 41 13.73 3.43 4.92
CA LEU A 41 13.74 4.44 3.85
C LEU A 41 14.94 5.37 3.98
N ASP A 42 15.25 5.83 5.20
CA ASP A 42 16.40 6.68 5.49
C ASP A 42 17.71 5.97 5.11
N ARG A 43 17.90 4.73 5.59
CA ARG A 43 19.05 3.90 5.21
C ARG A 43 19.17 3.66 3.70
N TRP A 44 18.05 3.43 3.03
CA TRP A 44 18.05 3.21 1.59
C TRP A 44 18.37 4.48 0.81
N ARG A 45 17.91 5.64 1.30
CA ARG A 45 18.18 6.95 0.72
C ARG A 45 19.66 7.35 0.91
N SER A 46 20.24 7.06 2.07
CA SER A 46 21.67 7.28 2.34
C SER A 46 22.59 6.32 1.60
N ARG A 47 22.11 5.16 1.13
CA ARG A 47 22.85 4.25 0.25
C ARG A 47 22.86 4.67 -1.22
N ARG A 48 22.00 5.61 -1.60
CA ARG A 48 21.83 6.06 -2.98
C ARG A 48 22.59 7.36 -3.28
N HIS A 49 23.24 7.91 -2.25
CA HIS A 49 24.02 9.14 -2.28
C HIS A 49 25.49 8.81 -2.00
#